data_AF-A0A2E6HFP6-F1
#
_entry.id   AF-A0A2E6HFP6-F1
#
_cell.length_a   1.000
_cell.length_b   1.000
_cell.length_c   1.000
_cell.angle_alpha   90.00
_cell.angle_beta   90.00
_cell.angle_gamma   90.00
#
_symmetry.space_group_name_H-M   'P 1'
#
loop_
_entity.id
_entity.type
_entity.pdbx_description
1 polymer ?
#
loop_
_entity_poly.entity_id
_entity_poly.type
_entity_poly.pdbx_seq_one_letter_code
_entity_poly.pdbx_strand_id
1 'polypeptide(L)'
;MLILPEIITPSGVLPITDGEKPAPEFMSWLQKVTDLQIATGSGSPETVVSAGQGKLYMNTAGTAGSILYVKRDADIGGDAKKGWILV
;
A
#
# COMPACT_ATOMS: atom_id res chain seq x y z
N MET A 1 -15.85 12.77 3.34
CA MET A 1 -14.51 13.34 3.10
C MET A 1 -13.55 12.16 3.02
N LEU A 2 -13.00 11.87 1.84
CA LEU A 2 -12.02 10.78 1.66
C LEU A 2 -10.64 11.35 2.01
N ILE A 3 -10.04 10.86 3.09
CA ILE A 3 -8.64 11.15 3.42
C ILE A 3 -7.81 10.06 2.76
N LEU A 4 -7.12 10.39 1.67
CA LEU A 4 -6.06 9.51 1.15
C LEU A 4 -4.99 9.36 2.23
N PRO A 5 -4.37 8.19 2.42
CA PRO A 5 -3.23 8.08 3.31
C PRO A 5 -2.08 8.94 2.75
N GLU A 6 -1.96 10.16 3.27
CA GLU A 6 -0.88 11.05 2.90
C GLU A 6 0.45 10.43 3.36
N ILE A 7 1.41 10.36 2.44
CA ILE A 7 2.79 10.04 2.78
C ILE A 7 3.39 11.32 3.35
N ILE A 8 3.43 11.38 4.68
CA ILE A 8 3.99 12.52 5.41
C ILE A 8 5.49 12.30 5.50
N THR A 9 6.28 13.22 4.91
CA THR A 9 7.73 13.22 5.06
C THR A 9 8.10 13.41 6.54
N PRO A 10 9.03 12.62 7.10
CA PRO A 10 9.51 12.80 8.47
C PRO A 10 10.13 14.18 8.65
N SER A 11 10.16 14.67 9.89
CA SER A 11 10.75 15.96 10.17
C SER A 11 12.25 15.95 9.90
N GLY A 12 12.75 16.96 9.18
CA GLY A 12 14.19 17.13 8.94
C GLY A 12 14.98 17.61 10.16
N VAL A 13 14.30 17.95 11.26
CA VAL A 13 14.93 18.47 12.49
C VAL A 13 14.72 17.56 13.70
N LEU A 14 13.84 16.55 13.63
CA LEU A 14 13.69 15.56 14.68
C LEU A 14 14.67 14.40 14.47
N PRO A 15 15.10 13.73 15.55
CA PRO A 15 15.89 12.51 15.43
C PRO A 15 15.14 11.43 14.63
N ILE A 16 15.88 10.73 13.76
CA ILE A 16 15.37 9.57 13.01
C ILE A 16 15.12 8.36 13.93
N THR A 17 15.73 8.34 15.12
CA THR A 17 15.61 7.28 16.11
C THR A 17 14.91 7.75 17.39
N ASP A 18 14.21 6.83 18.04
CA ASP A 18 13.75 6.91 19.42
C ASP A 18 14.60 5.92 20.25
N GLY A 19 15.67 6.44 20.86
CA GLY A 19 16.73 5.63 21.45
C GLY A 19 17.47 4.81 20.38
N GLU A 20 17.55 3.49 20.57
CA GLU A 20 18.16 2.54 19.62
C GLU A 20 17.19 2.07 18.53
N LYS A 21 15.92 2.47 18.60
CA LYS A 21 14.89 2.05 17.64
C LYS A 21 14.61 3.17 16.64
N PRO A 22 14.16 2.88 15.42
CA PRO A 22 13.69 3.93 14.52
C PRO A 22 12.46 4.65 15.12
N ALA A 23 12.38 5.96 14.93
CA ALA A 23 11.27 6.77 15.43
C ALA A 23 9.94 6.35 14.78
N PRO A 24 8.80 6.42 15.48
CA PRO A 24 7.51 6.00 14.94
C PRO A 24 7.12 6.71 13.62
N GLU A 25 7.41 8.00 13.50
CA GLU A 25 7.16 8.77 12.28
C GLU A 25 7.98 8.25 11.08
N PHE A 26 9.26 7.92 11.34
CA PHE A 26 10.16 7.39 10.32
C PHE A 26 9.72 5.99 9.89
N MET A 27 9.31 5.13 10.83
CA MET A 27 8.78 3.80 10.51
C MET A 27 7.50 3.87 9.67
N SER A 28 6.58 4.78 10.02
CA SER A 28 5.34 4.96 9.26
C SER A 28 5.62 5.43 7.84
N TRP A 29 6.51 6.41 7.68
CA TRP A 29 6.93 6.88 6.38
C TRP A 29 7.62 5.80 5.56
N LEU A 30 8.56 5.05 6.17
CA LEU A 30 9.29 3.97 5.52
C LEU A 30 8.32 2.93 4.96
N GLN A 31 7.34 2.49 5.76
CA GLN A 31 6.32 1.55 5.32
C GLN A 31 5.51 2.09 4.14
N LYS A 32 5.03 3.33 4.22
CA LYS A 32 4.24 3.97 3.15
C LYS A 32 5.03 4.16 1.86
N VAL A 33 6.31 4.52 1.94
CA VAL A 33 7.18 4.70 0.77
C VAL A 33 7.52 3.35 0.15
N THR A 34 7.81 2.33 0.94
CA THR A 34 7.95 0.95 0.42
C THR A 34 6.67 0.51 -0.28
N ASP A 35 5.51 0.93 0.22
CA ASP A 35 4.25 0.59 -0.40
C ASP A 35 4.00 1.22 -1.78
N LEU A 36 4.76 2.24 -2.18
CA LEU A 36 4.72 2.81 -3.54
C LEU A 36 5.24 1.84 -4.61
N GLN A 37 6.04 0.84 -4.23
CA GLN A 37 6.45 -0.18 -5.17
C GLN A 37 5.24 -1.01 -5.61
N ILE A 38 5.05 -1.11 -6.93
CA ILE A 38 4.02 -1.96 -7.53
C ILE A 38 4.28 -3.41 -7.11
N ALA A 39 3.30 -4.02 -6.45
CA ALA A 39 3.32 -5.44 -6.15
C ALA A 39 3.07 -6.25 -7.43
N THR A 40 3.62 -7.45 -7.55
CA THR A 40 3.48 -8.27 -8.74
C THR A 40 3.13 -9.71 -8.38
N GLY A 41 2.25 -10.34 -9.15
CA GLY A 41 1.97 -11.78 -9.04
C GLY A 41 0.99 -12.24 -10.11
N SER A 42 0.62 -13.52 -10.11
CA SER A 42 -0.30 -14.08 -11.11
C SER A 42 -1.74 -14.13 -10.60
N GLY A 43 -2.68 -13.67 -11.41
CA GLY A 43 -4.12 -13.69 -11.14
C GLY A 43 -4.63 -12.43 -10.42
N SER A 44 -5.80 -12.56 -9.81
CA SER A 44 -6.40 -11.49 -9.02
C SER A 44 -5.75 -11.42 -7.63
N PRO A 45 -5.42 -10.22 -7.13
CA PRO A 45 -4.93 -10.05 -5.76
C PRO A 45 -6.04 -10.18 -4.71
N GLU A 46 -7.32 -10.16 -5.10
CA GLU A 46 -8.47 -10.25 -4.21
C GLU A 46 -8.40 -11.53 -3.36
N THR A 47 -8.60 -11.41 -2.05
CA THR A 47 -8.49 -12.51 -1.05
C THR A 47 -7.09 -13.10 -0.83
N VAL A 48 -6.09 -12.71 -1.63
CA VAL A 48 -4.72 -13.23 -1.56
C VAL A 48 -3.77 -12.20 -0.95
N VAL A 49 -3.84 -10.95 -1.40
CA VAL A 49 -2.89 -9.89 -1.05
C VAL A 49 -3.55 -8.88 -0.11
N SER A 50 -3.00 -8.76 1.10
CA SER A 50 -3.35 -7.68 2.05
C SER A 50 -2.50 -6.45 1.74
N ALA A 51 -3.12 -5.28 1.60
CA ALA A 51 -2.42 -4.03 1.35
C ALA A 51 -3.25 -2.81 1.79
N GLY A 52 -2.58 -1.68 2.01
CA GLY A 52 -3.24 -0.40 2.25
C GLY A 52 -3.93 0.16 1.00
N GLN A 53 -4.91 1.05 1.22
CA GLN A 53 -5.58 1.80 0.16
C GLN A 53 -4.55 2.55 -0.71
N GLY A 54 -4.73 2.51 -2.03
CA GLY A 54 -3.84 3.13 -3.01
C GLY A 54 -2.72 2.22 -3.52
N LYS A 55 -2.52 1.03 -2.93
CA LYS A 55 -1.55 0.05 -3.43
C LYS A 55 -1.88 -0.36 -4.86
N LEU A 56 -0.83 -0.47 -5.69
CA LEU A 56 -0.90 -1.02 -7.03
C LEU A 56 -0.42 -2.47 -7.07
N TYR A 57 -1.09 -3.29 -7.86
CA TYR A 57 -0.71 -4.68 -8.12
C TYR A 57 -0.78 -4.98 -9.62
N MET A 58 0.31 -5.49 -10.18
CA MET A 58 0.38 -5.94 -11.57
C MET A 58 0.20 -7.46 -11.64
N ASN A 59 -0.83 -7.89 -12.37
CA ASN A 59 -1.06 -9.28 -12.71
C ASN A 59 -0.13 -9.71 -13.84
N THR A 60 0.86 -10.55 -13.53
CA THR A 60 1.89 -11.03 -14.46
C THR A 60 1.35 -12.02 -15.50
N ALA A 61 0.18 -12.62 -15.25
CA ALA A 61 -0.55 -13.43 -16.23
C ALA A 61 -1.64 -12.62 -16.97
N GLY A 62 -1.80 -11.34 -16.61
CA GLY A 62 -2.77 -10.44 -17.21
C GLY A 62 -2.33 -9.98 -18.60
N THR A 63 -3.31 -9.68 -19.44
CA THR A 63 -3.09 -9.09 -20.76
C THR A 63 -3.51 -7.62 -20.75
N ALA A 64 -3.33 -6.92 -21.88
CA ALA A 64 -3.83 -5.55 -22.01
C ALA A 64 -5.31 -5.45 -21.58
N GLY A 65 -5.62 -4.49 -20.71
CA GLY A 65 -6.96 -4.31 -20.12
C GLY A 65 -7.30 -5.25 -18.94
N SER A 66 -6.38 -6.11 -18.52
CA SER A 66 -6.55 -7.01 -17.35
C SER A 66 -5.28 -7.18 -16.52
N ILE A 67 -4.41 -6.16 -16.55
CA ILE A 67 -3.05 -6.24 -16.02
C ILE A 67 -2.85 -5.49 -14.70
N LEU A 68 -3.62 -4.43 -14.42
CA LEU A 68 -3.39 -3.58 -13.25
C LEU A 68 -4.58 -3.61 -12.29
N TYR A 69 -4.29 -3.75 -11.01
CA TYR A 69 -5.25 -3.64 -9.93
C TYR A 69 -4.88 -2.48 -9.01
N VAL A 70 -5.88 -1.75 -8.54
CA VAL A 70 -5.77 -0.69 -7.54
C VAL A 70 -6.52 -1.10 -6.28
N LYS A 71 -5.89 -0.98 -5.12
CA LYS A 71 -6.57 -1.16 -3.83
C LYS A 71 -7.44 0.05 -3.54
N ARG A 72 -8.73 0.00 -3.87
CA ARG A 72 -9.65 1.12 -3.66
C ARG A 72 -10.07 1.25 -2.20
N ASP A 73 -10.42 0.15 -1.54
CA ASP A 73 -10.94 0.18 -0.18
C ASP A 73 -9.86 -0.31 0.80
N ALA A 74 -9.81 0.20 2.03
CA ALA A 74 -8.85 -0.27 3.03
C ALA A 74 -9.13 -1.74 3.42
N ASP A 75 -10.40 -2.07 3.59
CA ASP A 75 -10.93 -3.40 3.82
C ASP A 75 -12.39 -3.49 3.33
N ILE A 76 -12.90 -4.72 3.21
CA ILE A 76 -14.34 -4.96 3.07
C ILE A 76 -14.77 -5.93 4.17
N GLY A 77 -15.56 -5.42 5.12
CA GLY A 77 -16.04 -6.20 6.26
C GLY A 77 -14.90 -6.61 7.20
N GLY A 78 -13.86 -5.77 7.34
CA GLY A 78 -12.68 -6.04 8.17
C GLY A 78 -11.61 -6.90 7.49
N ASP A 79 -11.84 -7.39 6.25
CA ASP A 79 -10.83 -8.13 5.50
C ASP A 79 -9.99 -7.19 4.62
N ALA A 80 -8.75 -6.95 5.04
CA ALA A 80 -7.80 -6.08 4.35
C ALA A 80 -7.32 -6.64 2.99
N LYS A 81 -7.62 -7.90 2.67
CA LYS A 81 -7.32 -8.50 1.35
C LYS A 81 -8.36 -8.16 0.29
N LYS A 82 -9.44 -7.49 0.66
CA LYS A 82 -10.56 -7.17 -0.22
C LYS A 82 -10.60 -5.72 -0.66
N GLY A 83 -11.31 -5.46 -1.75
CA GLY A 83 -11.49 -4.09 -2.27
C GLY A 83 -10.44 -3.70 -3.31
N TRP A 84 -9.91 -4.69 -4.03
CA TRP A 84 -9.13 -4.48 -5.23
C TRP A 84 -10.05 -4.25 -6.43
N ILE A 85 -9.63 -3.39 -7.35
CA ILE A 85 -10.35 -3.12 -8.60
C ILE A 85 -9.37 -3.25 -9.76
N LEU A 86 -9.77 -4.02 -10.77
CA LEU A 86 -9.06 -4.07 -12.05
C LEU A 86 -9.31 -2.78 -12.83
N VAL A 87 -8.24 -2.16 -13.33
CA VAL A 87 -8.25 -0.91 -14.11
C VAL A 87 -7.55 -1.05 -15.45
#